data_AF-A0A6B3GG37-F1
#
_entry.id   AF-A0A6B3GG37-F1
#
_cell.length_a   1.000
_cell.length_b   1.000
_cell.length_c   1.000
_cell.angle_alpha   90.00
_cell.angle_beta   90.00
_cell.angle_gamma   90.00
#
_symmetry.space_group_name_H-M   'P 1'
#
loop_
_entity.id
_entity.type
_entity.pdbx_description
1 polymer ?
#
loop_
_entity_poly.entity_id
_entity_poly.type
_entity_poly.pdbx_seq_one_letter_code
_entity_poly.pdbx_strand_id
1 'polypeptide(L)' 'VRLGTALPDWTGLPLGERLRRSFRCPVLVENDANAAAVAEHWKGAATESDDVVFVLAGLSPGAGSLIGGRLHRG' A
#
# COMPACT_ATOMS: atom_id res chain seq x y z
N VAL A 1 -2.01 -10.23 5.21
CA VAL A 1 -1.92 -8.97 5.98
C VAL A 1 -0.92 -9.19 7.08
N ARG A 2 0.07 -8.31 7.22
CA ARG A 2 1.14 -8.50 8.23
C ARG A 2 0.73 -8.04 9.63
N LEU A 3 0.07 -6.90 9.72
CA LEU A 3 -0.43 -6.34 10.98
C LEU A 3 -1.70 -5.53 10.70
N GLY A 4 -2.69 -5.67 11.58
CA GLY A 4 -3.84 -4.79 11.66
C GLY A 4 -4.53 -4.99 13.00
N THR A 5 -4.56 -3.94 13.80
CA THR A 5 -5.08 -3.95 15.18
C THR A 5 -6.55 -3.55 15.26
N ALA A 6 -7.08 -2.92 14.21
CA ALA A 6 -8.45 -2.42 14.16
C ALA A 6 -9.50 -3.50 13.85
N LEU A 7 -9.09 -4.64 13.28
CA LEU A 7 -9.98 -5.72 12.86
C LEU A 7 -9.55 -7.05 13.48
N PRO A 8 -10.44 -7.76 14.20
CA PRO A 8 -10.18 -9.12 14.68
C PRO A 8 -9.78 -10.06 13.54
N ASP A 9 -8.84 -10.97 13.82
CA ASP A 9 -8.33 -12.00 12.90
C ASP A 9 -7.75 -11.48 11.57
N TRP A 10 -7.54 -10.17 11.44
CA TRP A 10 -6.99 -9.56 10.25
C TRP A 10 -5.48 -9.78 10.13
N THR A 11 -4.79 -9.71 11.26
CA THR A 11 -3.35 -10.00 11.33
C THR A 11 -3.08 -11.46 10.95
N GLY A 12 -2.17 -11.68 10.00
CA GLY A 12 -1.85 -13.01 9.49
C GLY A 12 -2.81 -13.55 8.43
N LEU A 13 -3.93 -12.87 8.13
CA LEU A 13 -4.86 -13.31 7.11
C LEU A 13 -4.17 -13.41 5.73
N PRO A 14 -4.20 -14.57 5.03
CA PRO A 14 -3.60 -14.74 3.70
C PRO A 14 -4.50 -14.14 2.61
N LEU A 15 -4.79 -12.83 2.74
CA LEU A 15 -5.76 -12.12 1.91
C LEU A 15 -5.46 -12.24 0.41
N GLY A 16 -4.20 -12.08 0.01
CA GLY A 16 -3.80 -12.20 -1.39
C GLY A 16 -4.08 -13.58 -1.97
N GLU A 17 -3.79 -14.65 -1.22
CA GLU A 17 -4.08 -16.03 -1.67
C GLU A 17 -5.58 -16.30 -1.78
N ARG A 18 -6.36 -15.80 -0.81
CA ARG A 18 -7.82 -15.94 -0.83
C ARG A 18 -8.41 -15.23 -2.05
N LEU A 19 -8.00 -14.00 -2.32
CA LEU A 19 -8.49 -13.22 -3.46
C LEU A 19 -8.05 -13.85 -4.80
N ARG A 20 -6.82 -14.38 -4.90
CA ARG A 20 -6.36 -15.06 -6.13
C ARG A 20 -7.24 -16.23 -6.58
N ARG A 21 -7.96 -16.88 -5.66
CA ARG A 21 -8.90 -17.96 -6.02
C ARG A 21 -10.16 -17.44 -6.71
N SER A 22 -10.50 -16.17 -6.49
CA SER A 22 -11.74 -15.55 -6.99
C SER A 22 -11.52 -14.76 -8.29
N PHE A 23 -10.29 -14.35 -8.60
CA PHE A 23 -9.98 -13.52 -9.76
C PHE A 23 -9.13 -14.25 -10.80
N ARG A 24 -9.42 -14.06 -12.08
CA ARG A 24 -8.64 -14.61 -13.21
C ARG A 24 -7.46 -13.72 -13.62
N CYS A 25 -6.97 -12.88 -12.72
CA CYS A 25 -5.88 -11.95 -12.96
C CYS A 25 -4.93 -11.91 -11.75
N PRO A 26 -3.70 -11.38 -11.93
CA PRO A 26 -2.79 -11.18 -10.82
C PRO A 26 -3.41 -10.29 -9.73
N VAL A 27 -3.30 -10.75 -8.48
CA VAL A 27 -3.73 -9.98 -7.30
C VAL A 27 -2.49 -9.58 -6.50
N LEU A 28 -2.40 -8.28 -6.23
CA LEU A 28 -1.45 -7.64 -5.33
C LEU A 28 -2.22 -7.05 -4.15
N VAL A 29 -1.70 -7.22 -2.94
CA VAL A 29 -2.25 -6.63 -1.72
C VAL A 29 -1.19 -5.73 -1.15
N GLU A 30 -1.57 -4.49 -0.85
CA GLU A 30 -0.67 -3.46 -0.36
C GLU A 30 -1.31 -2.70 0.80
N ASN A 31 -0.48 -2.09 1.64
CA ASN A 31 -0.93 -1.11 2.63
C ASN A 31 -1.52 0.13 1.93
N ASP A 32 -2.49 0.78 2.56
CA ASP A 32 -3.21 1.94 2.03
C ASP A 32 -2.29 3.14 1.75
N ALA A 33 -1.42 3.51 2.68
CA ALA A 33 -0.47 4.61 2.50
C ALA A 33 0.56 4.30 1.39
N ASN A 34 1.02 3.05 1.31
CA ASN A 34 1.86 2.59 0.20
C ASN A 34 1.15 2.67 -1.15
N ALA A 35 -0.11 2.23 -1.22
CA ALA A 35 -0.91 2.29 -2.43
C ALA A 35 -1.17 3.74 -2.87
N ALA A 36 -1.41 4.64 -1.91
CA ALA A 36 -1.55 6.06 -2.16
C ALA A 36 -0.25 6.68 -2.68
N ALA A 37 0.90 6.36 -2.09
CA ALA A 37 2.20 6.82 -2.59
C ALA A 37 2.44 6.42 -4.06
N VAL A 38 2.13 5.17 -4.42
CA VAL A 38 2.22 4.68 -5.81
C VAL A 38 1.24 5.43 -6.72
N ALA A 39 0.02 5.71 -6.26
CA ALA A 39 -0.97 6.45 -7.04
C ALA A 39 -0.51 7.89 -7.31
N GLU A 40 0.00 8.59 -6.30
CA GLU A 40 0.51 9.96 -6.43
C GLU A 40 1.71 10.04 -7.37
N HIS A 41 2.60 9.05 -7.33
CA HIS A 41 3.73 8.94 -8.27
C HIS A 41 3.28 8.59 -9.70
N TRP A 42 2.20 7.81 -9.86
CA TRP A 42 1.75 7.39 -11.18
C TRP A 42 1.00 8.50 -11.92
N LYS A 43 0.05 9.16 -11.24
CA LYS A 43 -0.89 10.10 -11.87
C LYS A 43 -1.32 11.27 -10.98
N GLY A 44 -0.68 11.44 -9.82
CA GLY A 44 -1.04 12.48 -8.87
C GLY A 44 0.00 13.59 -8.78
N ALA A 45 0.21 14.10 -7.58
CA ALA A 45 1.07 15.25 -7.34
C ALA A 45 2.57 14.95 -7.44
N ALA A 46 2.97 13.67 -7.50
CA ALA A 46 4.36 13.24 -7.43
C ALA A 46 4.86 12.60 -8.74
N THR A 47 4.25 12.90 -9.90
CA THR A 47 4.63 12.30 -11.20
C THR A 47 6.03 12.64 -11.66
N GLU A 48 6.61 13.74 -11.19
CA GLU A 48 7.95 14.23 -11.55
C GLU A 48 8.96 14.02 -10.40
N SER A 49 8.74 13.05 -9.51
CA SER A 49 9.58 12.84 -8.33
C SER A 49 9.78 11.37 -8.03
N ASP A 50 11.03 10.89 -8.14
CA ASP A 50 11.36 9.49 -7.87
C ASP A 50 11.44 9.15 -6.37
N ASP A 51 11.83 10.13 -5.54
CA ASP A 51 11.91 9.99 -4.09
C ASP A 51 10.72 10.71 -3.45
N VAL A 52 9.80 9.93 -2.86
CA VAL A 52 8.52 10.43 -2.37
C VAL A 52 8.25 9.87 -0.98
N VAL A 53 7.73 10.71 -0.09
CA VAL A 53 7.08 10.28 1.14
C VAL A 53 5.66 10.78 1.13
N PHE A 54 4.71 9.84 1.09
CA PHE A 54 3.29 10.12 1.24
C PHE A 54 2.90 9.98 2.71
N VAL A 55 2.19 10.97 3.25
CA VAL A 55 1.77 11.00 4.65
C VAL A 55 0.24 11.12 4.72
N LEU A 56 -0.41 10.09 5.25
CA LEU A 56 -1.80 10.17 5.70
C LEU A 56 -1.81 10.80 7.09
N ALA A 57 -2.12 12.10 7.16
CA ALA A 57 -2.20 12.87 8.40
C ALA A 57 -3.64 12.90 9.00
N GLY A 58 -4.41 11.84 8.77
CA GLY A 58 -5.80 11.72 9.22
C GLY A 58 -5.96 11.01 10.56
N LEU A 59 -7.17 10.53 10.85
CA LEU A 59 -7.52 9.80 12.08
C LEU A 59 -6.66 8.55 12.31
N SER A 60 -6.28 7.86 11.24
CA SER A 60 -5.30 6.78 11.27
C SER A 60 -4.06 7.26 10.54
N PRO A 61 -3.00 7.66 11.28
CA PRO A 61 -1.75 8.06 10.66
C PRO A 61 -1.11 6.91 9.89
N GLY A 62 -0.55 7.20 8.73
CA GLY A 62 0.15 6.22 7.90
C GLY A 62 1.14 6.91 6.97
N ALA A 63 2.13 6.16 6.49
CA ALA A 63 3.09 6.66 5.52
C ALA A 63 3.50 5.58 4.53
N GLY A 64 3.74 5.99 3.28
CA GLY A 64 4.34 5.17 2.24
C GLY A 64 5.51 5.93 1.61
N SER A 65 6.55 5.22 1.18
CA SER A 65 7.74 5.84 0.60
C SER A 65 8.13 5.20 -0.73
N LEU A 66 8.46 6.03 -1.72
CA LEU A 66 9.21 5.62 -2.90
C LEU A 66 10.64 6.12 -2.78
N ILE A 67 11.60 5.26 -3.14
CA ILE A 67 13.02 5.60 -3.25
C ILE A 67 13.47 5.19 -4.65
N GLY A 68 13.99 6.14 -5.43
CA GLY A 68 14.37 5.92 -6.83
C GLY A 68 13.22 5.34 -7.68
N GLY A 69 12.00 5.86 -7.50
CA GLY A 69 10.79 5.46 -8.24
C GLY A 69 10.22 4.10 -7.80
N ARG A 70 10.74 3.51 -6.71
CA ARG A 70 10.34 2.18 -6.24
C ARG A 70 9.76 2.23 -4.84
N LEU A 71 8.59 1.61 -4.66
CA LEU A 71 7.95 1.49 -3.35
C LEU A 71 8.86 0.74 -2.37
N HIS A 72 9.23 1.43 -1.29
CA HIS A 72 10.04 0.94 -0.18
C HIS A 72 9.13 0.43 0.95
N ARG A 73 9.34 -0.81 1.41
CA ARG A 73 8.43 -1.50 2.36
C ARG A 73 9.06 -1.79 3.73
N GLY A 74 10.33 -1.43 3.92
CA GLY A 74 11.14 -1.89 5.05
C GLY A 74 11.63 -3.32 4.88
#